data_AF-A0A813EW75-F1
#
_entry.id   AF-A0A813EW75-F1
#
_cell.length_a   1.000
_cell.length_b   1.000
_cell.length_c   1.000
_cell.angle_alpha   90.00
_cell.angle_beta   90.00
_cell.angle_gamma   90.00
#
_symmetry.space_group_name_H-M   'P 1'
#
loop_
_entity.id
_entity.type
_entity.pdbx_description
1 polymer ?
#
loop_
_entity_poly.entity_id
_entity_poly.type
_entity_poly.pdbx_seq_one_letter_code
_entity_poly.pdbx_strand_id
1 'polypeptide(L)'
;GQALLSSDGSEKVLHLSYGAGGGPTLGPVPLTLVAGLQTHLDAQLLFADAESQKSLEPALSFMVQPPLPSGLSLDTKTGLISGVPERPLQGGHPCVVTAKVAAQGFGGVALGDVRLASCTLVIRVVGLRNLMVCGTDPATGAPVCVVNGQ
;
A
#
# COMPACT_ATOMS: atom_id res chain seq x y z
N GLY A 1 -11.67 -27.03 25.61
CA GLY A 1 -10.66 -25.98 25.87
C GLY A 1 -10.92 -24.87 24.88
N GLN A 2 -11.42 -23.73 25.36
CA GLN A 2 -10.65 -22.47 25.46
C GLN A 2 -10.24 -21.97 24.06
N ALA A 3 -11.07 -21.19 23.36
CA ALA A 3 -11.35 -19.75 23.56
C ALA A 3 -10.08 -18.88 23.45
N LEU A 4 -9.72 -18.54 22.21
CA LEU A 4 -9.07 -17.26 21.89
C LEU A 4 -10.06 -16.49 21.00
N LEU A 5 -10.79 -15.60 21.64
CA LEU A 5 -11.63 -14.59 21.03
C LEU A 5 -10.69 -13.51 20.45
N SER A 6 -10.54 -13.47 19.13
CA SER A 6 -10.20 -12.25 18.39
C SER A 6 -11.43 -11.84 17.61
N SER A 7 -12.06 -10.74 18.01
CA SER A 7 -13.32 -10.22 17.47
C SER A 7 -13.16 -9.61 16.07
N ASP A 8 -12.70 -10.41 15.10
CA ASP A 8 -12.92 -10.23 13.66
C ASP A 8 -12.65 -11.60 13.02
N GLY A 9 -13.71 -12.41 12.87
CA GLY A 9 -13.65 -13.83 12.51
C GLY A 9 -13.15 -14.11 11.09
N SER A 10 -11.88 -13.83 10.82
CA SER A 10 -11.17 -14.29 9.63
C SER A 10 -9.82 -14.87 10.05
N GLU A 11 -9.67 -16.17 9.88
CA GLU A 11 -8.36 -16.81 9.75
C GLU A 11 -7.69 -16.22 8.50
N LYS A 12 -7.08 -15.03 8.63
CA LYS A 12 -6.43 -14.35 7.51
C LYS A 12 -5.09 -15.04 7.24
N VAL A 13 -5.10 -15.94 6.26
CA VAL A 13 -3.92 -16.67 5.75
C VAL A 13 -2.84 -15.70 5.20
N LEU A 14 -3.24 -14.46 4.89
CA LEU A 14 -2.39 -13.42 4.34
C LEU A 14 -2.69 -12.06 4.99
N HIS A 15 -1.64 -11.36 5.41
CA HIS A 15 -1.71 -9.99 5.87
C HIS A 15 -1.05 -9.06 4.83
N LEU A 16 -1.76 -8.00 4.44
CA LEU A 16 -1.29 -6.99 3.48
C LEU A 16 -1.09 -5.66 4.20
N SER A 17 0.11 -5.09 4.09
CA SER A 17 0.43 -3.77 4.64
C SER A 17 1.23 -2.92 3.65
N TYR A 18 1.08 -1.60 3.77
CA TYR A 18 1.83 -0.60 3.00
C TYR A 18 2.49 0.40 3.95
N GLY A 19 3.79 0.65 3.78
CA GLY A 19 4.54 1.67 4.53
C GLY A 19 5.74 1.13 5.31
N ALA A 20 6.56 2.04 5.84
CA ALA A 20 7.83 1.73 6.49
C ALA A 20 7.71 1.17 7.94
N GLY A 21 6.49 1.04 8.47
CA GLY A 21 6.22 0.54 9.82
C GLY A 21 5.35 -0.72 9.76
N GLY A 22 5.99 -1.87 9.57
CA GLY A 22 5.33 -3.18 9.55
C GLY A 22 4.71 -3.48 10.92
N GLY A 23 3.41 -3.23 11.05
CA GLY A 23 2.61 -3.65 12.19
C GLY A 23 1.17 -3.91 11.74
N PRO A 24 0.48 -4.89 12.32
CA PRO A 24 -0.93 -5.16 12.05
C PRO A 24 -1.75 -3.99 12.59
N THR A 25 -1.91 -2.97 11.76
CA THR A 25 -2.75 -1.80 12.08
C THR A 25 -4.19 -2.20 11.78
N LEU A 26 -4.97 -2.44 12.83
CA LEU A 26 -6.42 -2.67 12.74
C LEU A 26 -7.22 -1.43 12.28
N GLY A 27 -6.57 -0.43 11.68
CA GLY A 27 -7.15 0.86 11.33
C GLY A 27 -6.63 1.42 10.01
N PRO A 28 -7.24 2.52 9.52
CA PRO A 28 -6.81 3.18 8.30
C PRO A 28 -5.37 3.66 8.42
N VAL A 29 -4.48 3.21 7.52
CA VAL A 29 -3.07 3.58 7.50
C VAL A 29 -2.92 4.96 6.86
N PRO A 30 -2.54 6.02 7.61
CA PRO A 30 -2.36 7.34 7.04
C PRO A 30 -1.04 7.39 6.24
N LEU A 31 -1.14 7.76 4.96
CA LEU A 31 0.02 7.95 4.09
C LEU A 31 0.09 9.43 3.70
N THR A 32 1.18 10.11 4.05
CA THR A 32 1.39 11.50 3.64
C THR A 32 2.38 11.55 2.49
N LEU A 33 1.91 11.94 1.32
CA LEU A 33 2.68 12.06 0.09
C LEU A 33 2.84 13.55 -0.26
N VAL A 34 3.89 13.87 -1.00
CA VAL A 34 4.16 15.24 -1.47
C VAL A 34 3.85 15.32 -2.96
N ALA A 35 3.00 16.27 -3.36
CA ALA A 35 2.72 16.52 -4.77
C ALA A 35 4.02 16.78 -5.53
N GLY A 36 4.24 16.11 -6.66
CA GLY A 36 5.48 16.25 -7.45
C GLY A 36 6.66 15.40 -6.96
N LEU A 37 6.54 14.67 -5.85
CA LEU A 37 7.57 13.73 -5.41
C LEU A 37 7.27 12.31 -5.90
N GLN A 38 8.29 11.59 -6.38
CA GLN A 38 8.12 10.20 -6.77
C GLN A 38 7.84 9.34 -5.54
N THR A 39 6.76 8.59 -5.59
CA THR A 39 6.30 7.71 -4.51
C THR A 39 6.45 6.26 -4.96
N HIS A 40 6.91 5.43 -4.04
CA HIS A 40 7.12 4.00 -4.27
C HIS A 40 6.79 3.27 -2.97
N LEU A 41 5.63 2.63 -2.93
CA LEU A 41 5.11 1.91 -1.78
C LEU A 41 4.96 0.44 -2.16
N ASP A 42 5.90 -0.36 -1.65
CA ASP A 42 5.91 -1.80 -1.87
C ASP A 42 4.84 -2.48 -1.01
N ALA A 43 4.20 -3.52 -1.56
CA ALA A 43 3.22 -4.30 -0.84
C ALA A 43 3.93 -5.31 0.06
N GLN A 44 3.80 -5.14 1.37
CA GLN A 44 4.33 -6.10 2.33
C GLN A 44 3.29 -7.20 2.57
N LEU A 45 3.61 -8.41 2.10
CA LEU A 45 2.81 -9.61 2.29
C LEU A 45 3.41 -10.47 3.39
N LEU A 46 2.61 -10.74 4.42
CA LEU A 46 2.94 -11.66 5.51
C LEU A 46 2.00 -12.85 5.41
N PHE A 47 2.55 -14.00 5.00
CA PHE A 47 1.82 -15.26 4.92
C PHE A 47 1.91 -16.00 6.25
N ALA A 48 0.86 -16.73 6.60
CA ALA A 48 0.88 -17.61 7.77
C ALA A 48 1.93 -18.72 7.62
N ASP A 49 2.08 -19.26 6.40
CA ASP A 49 2.97 -20.37 6.08
C ASP A 49 3.74 -20.10 4.77
N ALA A 50 5.00 -20.55 4.71
CA ALA A 50 5.85 -20.40 3.53
C ALA A 50 5.36 -21.20 2.31
N GLU A 51 4.63 -22.29 2.55
CA GLU A 51 4.05 -23.13 1.48
C GLU A 51 2.95 -22.38 0.73
N SER A 52 2.07 -21.72 1.48
CA SER A 52 1.01 -20.87 0.95
C SER A 52 1.58 -19.73 0.13
N GLN A 53 2.66 -19.08 0.60
CA GLN A 53 3.36 -18.04 -0.14
C GLN A 53 3.71 -18.52 -1.55
N LYS A 54 4.43 -19.64 -1.69
CA LYS A 54 4.94 -20.07 -2.98
C LYS A 54 3.85 -20.45 -3.98
N SER A 55 2.71 -20.92 -3.48
CA SER A 55 1.58 -21.25 -4.35
C SER A 55 0.71 -20.03 -4.71
N LEU A 56 0.64 -19.03 -3.83
CA LEU A 56 -0.23 -17.85 -3.99
C LEU A 56 0.47 -16.69 -4.71
N GLU A 57 1.77 -16.47 -4.48
CA GLU A 57 2.57 -15.41 -5.12
C GLU A 57 2.33 -15.25 -6.63
N PRO A 58 2.38 -16.30 -7.47
CA PRO A 58 2.14 -16.15 -8.90
C PRO A 58 0.66 -15.95 -9.28
N ALA A 59 -0.27 -16.28 -8.38
CA ALA A 59 -1.72 -16.18 -8.61
C ALA A 59 -2.33 -14.91 -7.98
N LEU A 60 -1.54 -14.17 -7.21
CA LEU A 60 -1.95 -12.95 -6.53
C LEU A 60 -2.22 -11.83 -7.54
N SER A 61 -3.26 -11.07 -7.25
CA SER A 61 -3.66 -9.90 -8.00
C SER A 61 -4.18 -8.85 -7.02
N PHE A 62 -3.86 -7.59 -7.31
CA PHE A 62 -4.20 -6.46 -6.45
C PHE A 62 -5.20 -5.55 -7.14
N MET A 63 -6.11 -4.99 -6.35
CA MET A 63 -7.07 -3.99 -6.81
C MET A 63 -7.21 -2.91 -5.75
N VAL A 64 -7.46 -1.68 -6.17
CA VAL A 64 -7.68 -0.53 -5.28
C VAL A 64 -9.02 0.12 -5.55
N GLN A 65 -9.75 0.47 -4.47
CA GLN A 65 -11.02 1.18 -4.58
C GLN A 65 -11.28 2.10 -3.37
N PRO A 66 -11.72 3.36 -3.57
CA PRO A 66 -11.78 4.11 -4.84
C PRO A 66 -10.40 4.23 -5.53
N PRO A 67 -10.36 4.62 -6.82
CA PRO A 67 -9.10 4.74 -7.56
C PRO A 67 -8.13 5.69 -6.85
N LEU A 68 -6.83 5.44 -7.04
CA LEU A 68 -5.77 6.27 -6.48
C LEU A 68 -5.83 7.71 -7.03
N PRO A 69 -5.35 8.70 -6.26
CA PRO A 69 -5.31 10.08 -6.72
C PRO A 69 -4.44 10.24 -7.98
N SER A 70 -4.72 11.28 -8.78
CA SER A 70 -4.03 11.54 -10.06
C SER A 70 -2.52 11.53 -9.93
N GLY A 71 -1.87 10.77 -10.81
CA GLY A 71 -0.43 10.60 -10.83
C GLY A 71 0.10 9.40 -10.04
N LEU A 72 -0.75 8.69 -9.28
CA LEU A 72 -0.43 7.39 -8.69
C LEU A 72 -1.05 6.25 -9.48
N SER A 73 -0.38 5.10 -9.49
CA SER A 73 -0.85 3.88 -10.12
C SER A 73 -0.47 2.66 -9.29
N LEU A 74 -1.36 1.68 -9.26
CA LEU A 74 -1.14 0.39 -8.61
C LEU A 74 -0.75 -0.63 -9.68
N ASP A 75 0.39 -1.29 -9.50
CA ASP A 75 0.70 -2.51 -10.24
C ASP A 75 -0.14 -3.66 -9.70
N THR A 76 -1.04 -4.17 -10.53
CA THR A 76 -1.97 -5.24 -10.12
C THR A 76 -1.31 -6.59 -9.91
N LYS A 77 -0.05 -6.80 -10.30
CA LYS A 77 0.66 -8.08 -10.10
C LYS A 77 1.48 -8.07 -8.82
N THR A 78 2.24 -7.01 -8.58
CA THR A 78 3.11 -6.90 -7.40
C THR A 78 2.44 -6.21 -6.22
N GLY A 79 1.34 -5.48 -6.48
CA GLY A 79 0.73 -4.62 -5.48
C GLY A 79 1.51 -3.32 -5.27
N LEU A 80 2.55 -3.05 -6.06
CA LEU A 80 3.36 -1.84 -5.93
C LEU A 80 2.54 -0.60 -6.28
N ILE A 81 2.47 0.35 -5.36
CA ILE A 81 1.89 1.67 -5.65
C ILE A 81 3.04 2.62 -5.98
N SER A 82 3.05 3.11 -7.21
CA SER A 82 4.08 4.04 -7.68
C SER A 82 3.51 5.20 -8.47
N GLY A 83 4.28 6.27 -8.57
CA GLY A 83 3.93 7.44 -9.37
C GLY A 83 4.23 8.74 -8.68
N VAL A 84 3.83 9.84 -9.31
CA VAL A 84 4.07 11.21 -8.84
C VAL A 84 2.71 11.88 -8.66
N PRO A 85 2.23 12.11 -7.43
CA PRO A 85 0.93 12.73 -7.24
C PRO A 85 0.96 14.16 -7.80
N GLU A 86 0.08 14.47 -8.74
CA GLU A 86 0.15 15.73 -9.50
C GLU A 86 -0.45 16.92 -8.75
N ARG A 87 -1.48 16.67 -7.95
CA ARG A 87 -2.21 17.71 -7.23
C ARG A 87 -2.26 17.45 -5.73
N PRO A 88 -1.98 18.46 -4.89
CA PRO A 88 -2.22 18.37 -3.47
C PRO A 88 -3.71 18.20 -3.20
N LEU A 89 -4.05 17.32 -2.26
CA LEU A 89 -5.42 17.02 -1.90
C LEU A 89 -5.70 17.63 -0.53
N GLN A 90 -6.71 18.51 -0.46
CA GLN A 90 -7.24 18.98 0.82
C GLN A 90 -8.15 17.91 1.42
N GLY A 91 -7.54 16.94 2.11
CA GLY A 91 -8.25 15.84 2.76
C GLY A 91 -7.46 14.53 2.70
N GLY A 92 -7.87 13.56 3.51
CA GLY A 92 -7.43 12.17 3.32
C GLY A 92 -8.28 11.50 2.25
N HIS A 93 -7.64 10.84 1.29
CA HIS A 93 -8.27 10.00 0.28
C HIS A 93 -8.29 8.55 0.78
N PRO A 94 -9.40 8.09 1.39
CA PRO A 94 -9.52 6.70 1.81
C PRO A 94 -9.59 5.80 0.58
N CYS A 95 -8.70 4.82 0.50
CA CYS A 95 -8.67 3.81 -0.55
C CYS A 95 -8.35 2.46 0.07
N VAL A 96 -9.03 1.42 -0.41
CA VAL A 96 -8.86 0.06 0.08
C VAL A 96 -8.14 -0.73 -0.99
N VAL A 97 -6.95 -1.24 -0.65
CA VAL A 97 -6.21 -2.16 -1.50
C VAL A 97 -6.56 -3.57 -1.09
N THR A 98 -7.00 -4.37 -2.05
CA THR A 98 -7.42 -5.75 -1.84
C THR A 98 -6.51 -6.68 -2.62
N ALA A 99 -5.88 -7.63 -1.93
CA ALA A 99 -5.21 -8.77 -2.52
C ALA A 99 -6.24 -9.87 -2.77
N LYS A 100 -6.33 -10.32 -4.01
CA LYS A 100 -7.22 -11.38 -4.47
C LYS A 100 -6.45 -12.42 -5.27
N VAL A 101 -6.98 -13.62 -5.33
CA VAL A 101 -6.48 -14.69 -6.22
C VAL A 101 -7.62 -15.21 -7.07
N ALA A 102 -7.30 -15.58 -8.31
CA ALA A 102 -8.27 -16.29 -9.14
C ALA A 102 -8.39 -17.73 -8.64
N ALA A 103 -9.55 -18.09 -8.08
CA ALA A 103 -9.84 -19.48 -7.75
C ALA A 103 -9.98 -20.25 -9.07
N GLN A 104 -9.11 -21.23 -9.28
CA GLN A 104 -9.15 -22.11 -10.44
C GLN A 104 -9.65 -23.49 -10.02
N GLY A 105 -10.72 -23.94 -10.66
CA GLY A 105 -11.22 -25.30 -10.53
C GLY A 105 -10.35 -26.31 -11.26
N PHE A 106 -10.62 -27.59 -11.01
CA PHE A 106 -9.96 -28.68 -11.74
C PHE A 106 -10.19 -28.51 -13.25
N GLY A 107 -9.10 -28.51 -14.03
CA GLY A 107 -9.17 -28.22 -15.48
C GLY A 107 -9.08 -26.75 -15.87
N GLY A 108 -8.67 -25.85 -14.96
CA GLY A 108 -8.37 -24.44 -15.28
C GLY A 108 -9.60 -23.53 -15.38
N VAL A 109 -10.75 -23.98 -14.87
CA VAL A 109 -11.99 -23.20 -14.89
C VAL A 109 -11.90 -22.06 -13.89
N ALA A 110 -12.11 -20.82 -14.32
CA ALA A 110 -12.14 -19.66 -13.43
C ALA A 110 -13.42 -19.68 -12.59
N LEU A 111 -13.29 -19.94 -11.27
CA LEU A 111 -14.39 -19.94 -10.30
C LEU A 111 -14.68 -18.54 -9.75
N GLY A 112 -13.79 -17.57 -9.99
CA GLY A 112 -13.93 -16.18 -9.57
C GLY A 112 -12.73 -15.69 -8.76
N ASP A 113 -12.86 -14.49 -8.20
CA ASP A 113 -11.84 -13.89 -7.35
C ASP A 113 -12.13 -14.16 -5.86
N VAL A 114 -11.12 -14.67 -5.14
CA VAL A 114 -11.17 -14.82 -3.69
C VAL A 114 -10.34 -13.71 -3.06
N ARG A 115 -10.96 -12.91 -2.18
CA ARG A 115 -10.27 -11.88 -1.41
C ARG A 115 -9.49 -12.53 -0.27
N LEU A 116 -8.18 -12.39 -0.31
CA LEU A 116 -7.29 -12.95 0.72
C LEU A 116 -7.00 -11.92 1.82
N ALA A 117 -6.71 -10.68 1.43
CA ALA A 117 -6.36 -9.61 2.35
C ALA A 117 -6.87 -8.26 1.84
N SER A 118 -7.15 -7.34 2.76
CA SER A 118 -7.51 -5.97 2.43
C SER A 118 -6.82 -5.00 3.39
N CYS A 119 -6.25 -3.93 2.85
CA CYS A 119 -5.60 -2.88 3.60
C CYS A 119 -6.29 -1.55 3.27
N THR A 120 -6.72 -0.83 4.31
CA THR A 120 -7.32 0.50 4.15
C THR A 120 -6.25 1.55 4.32
N LEU A 121 -6.04 2.35 3.28
CA LEU A 121 -5.08 3.44 3.21
C LEU A 121 -5.82 4.78 3.22
N VAL A 122 -5.24 5.79 3.85
CA VAL A 122 -5.74 7.17 3.78
C VAL A 122 -4.61 8.05 3.26
N ILE A 123 -4.65 8.32 1.95
CA ILE A 123 -3.61 9.09 1.27
C ILE A 123 -3.88 10.58 1.43
N ARG A 124 -2.93 11.33 1.98
CA ARG A 124 -2.94 12.79 2.07
C ARG A 124 -1.84 13.32 1.17
N VAL A 125 -2.17 14.18 0.23
CA VAL A 125 -1.17 14.80 -0.66
C VAL A 125 -0.96 16.25 -0.25
N VAL A 126 0.23 16.58 0.26
CA VAL A 126 0.63 17.95 0.62
C VAL A 126 1.37 18.62 -0.53
N GLY A 127 1.23 19.94 -0.67
CA GLY A 127 1.92 20.70 -1.71
C GLY A 127 3.37 21.03 -1.34
N LEU A 128 4.25 21.12 -2.35
CA LEU A 128 5.68 21.50 -2.21
C LEU A 128 5.90 22.89 -1.61
N ARG A 129 4.90 23.79 -1.69
CA ARG A 129 4.95 25.14 -1.14
C ARG A 129 5.15 25.18 0.38
N ASN A 130 4.95 24.05 1.06
CA ASN A 130 5.08 23.91 2.50
C ASN A 130 6.15 22.89 2.93
N LEU A 131 6.98 22.38 2.01
CA LEU A 131 8.03 21.42 2.34
C LEU A 131 9.37 22.13 2.52
N MET A 132 9.86 22.14 3.76
CA MET A 132 11.25 22.42 4.08
C MET A 132 12.02 21.10 3.97
N VAL A 133 12.81 20.92 2.90
CA VAL A 133 13.68 19.75 2.78
C VAL A 133 14.99 20.10 3.46
N CYS A 134 15.23 19.57 4.66
CA CYS A 134 16.57 19.55 5.25
C CYS A 134 17.32 18.36 4.66
N GLY A 135 18.11 18.63 3.62
CA GLY A 135 19.09 17.68 3.08
C GLY A 135 20.48 18.01 3.61
N THR A 136 21.40 17.05 3.54
CA THR A 136 22.84 17.36 3.59
C THR A 136 23.36 17.31 2.16
N ASP A 137 23.99 18.39 1.69
CA ASP A 137 24.56 18.41 0.34
C ASP A 137 25.66 17.34 0.20
N PRO A 138 25.62 16.47 -0.82
CA PRO A 138 26.57 15.37 -0.95
C PRO A 138 28.00 15.82 -1.30
N ALA A 139 28.20 17.08 -1.71
CA ALA A 139 29.52 17.64 -1.99
C ALA A 139 30.14 18.38 -0.79
N THR A 140 29.32 18.92 0.12
CA THR A 140 29.78 19.80 1.21
C THR A 140 29.40 19.33 2.62
N GLY A 141 28.49 18.35 2.77
CA GLY A 141 28.04 17.85 4.08
C GLY A 141 27.27 18.88 4.92
N ALA A 142 27.00 20.07 4.37
CA ALA A 142 26.28 21.12 5.07
C ALA A 142 24.77 20.83 5.08
N PRO A 143 24.05 21.15 6.18
CA PRO A 143 22.60 21.08 6.21
C PRO A 143 22.04 22.14 5.27
N VAL A 144 21.57 21.72 4.10
CA VAL A 144 20.86 22.55 3.14
C VAL A 144 19.38 22.42 3.41
N CYS A 145 18.78 23.52 3.85
CA CYS A 145 17.33 23.66 3.91
C CYS A 145 16.87 24.23 2.57
N VAL A 146 16.43 23.37 1.66
CA VAL A 146 15.80 23.82 0.42
C VAL A 146 14.32 24.06 0.70
N VAL A 147 13.93 25.32 0.66
CA VAL A 147 12.52 25.73 0.60
C VAL A 147 12.21 25.94 -0.87
N ASN A 148 11.27 25.16 -1.41
CA ASN A 148 10.94 25.27 -2.83
C ASN A 148 10.13 26.58 -3.04
N GLY A 149 10.81 27.66 -3.45
CA GLY A 149 10.18 28.97 -3.67
C GLY A 149 11.09 30.22 -3.68
N GLN A 150 12.40 30.10 -3.51
CA GLN A 150 13.36 31.20 -3.76
C GLN A 150 14.59 30.70 -4.51
#